data_AF-A0A8S2AU69-F1
#
_entry.id   AF-A0A8S2AU69-F1
#
_cell.length_a   1.000
_cell.length_b   1.000
_cell.length_c   1.000
_cell.angle_alpha   90.00
_cell.angle_beta   90.00
_cell.angle_gamma   90.00
#
_symmetry.space_group_name_H-M   'P 1'
#
loop_
_entity.id
_entity.type
_entity.pdbx_description
1 polymer ?
#
loop_
_entity_poly.entity_id
_entity_poly.type
_entity_poly.pdbx_seq_one_letter_code
_entity_poly.pdbx_strand_id
1 'polypeptide(L)'
;MSRFGENNGKGMGIKPMVRTIRIPAFDNSDLIRRLKRTTLIGRIMNPDVQSVGSLVLMMPRVWKLEGRVVGKDLGLVTFRFDFEREEDILEVMKTEPFNFNHWMVSIVRWEPVIHKDYPSAITFWVKMVGVPQDFWTDQDFRRIGNELGTVQEVDEENARVKVTIDSTMPLCFEMSVQFETGGEEVVVKMEYEKLFGYCASCFSLRHDEESCP
;
A
#
# COMPACT_ATOMS: atom_id res chain seq x y z
N MET A 1 8.43 8.96 66.28
CA MET A 1 8.82 7.90 65.31
C MET A 1 7.54 7.26 64.81
N SER A 2 6.81 7.90 63.90
CA SER A 2 7.03 7.86 62.45
C SER A 2 6.87 6.45 61.89
N ARG A 3 5.74 6.18 61.23
CA ARG A 3 5.72 5.73 59.83
C ARG A 3 4.29 5.72 59.32
N PHE A 4 4.04 6.67 58.42
CA PHE A 4 3.04 6.62 57.37
C PHE A 4 3.15 5.28 56.64
N GLY A 5 2.00 4.64 56.40
CA GLY A 5 1.87 3.48 55.52
C GLY A 5 0.80 3.79 54.48
N GLU A 6 1.22 3.79 53.23
CA GLU A 6 0.55 4.37 52.07
C GLU A 6 -0.76 3.67 51.71
N ASN A 7 -1.76 4.47 51.41
CA ASN A 7 -3.05 4.05 50.88
C ASN A 7 -2.91 3.85 49.36
N ASN A 8 -2.43 2.69 48.93
CA ASN A 8 -2.35 2.32 47.51
C ASN A 8 -3.74 1.94 46.98
N GLY A 9 -4.53 2.95 46.64
CA GLY A 9 -5.74 2.83 45.83
C GLY A 9 -5.40 2.35 44.42
N LYS A 10 -5.31 1.03 44.23
CA LYS A 10 -5.30 0.41 42.90
C LYS A 10 -6.64 0.70 42.24
N GLY A 11 -6.70 1.75 41.41
CA GLY A 11 -7.80 1.94 40.47
C GLY A 11 -7.90 0.72 39.57
N MET A 12 -8.92 -0.12 39.79
CA MET A 12 -9.28 -1.18 38.86
C MET A 12 -9.76 -0.52 37.56
N GLY A 13 -8.85 -0.37 36.61
CA GLY A 13 -9.20 0.03 35.24
C GLY A 13 -10.24 -0.94 34.71
N ILE A 14 -11.44 -0.45 34.43
CA ILE A 14 -12.53 -1.22 33.84
C ILE A 14 -12.02 -1.71 32.47
N LYS A 15 -11.71 -3.00 32.34
CA LYS A 15 -11.34 -3.56 31.04
C LYS A 15 -12.56 -3.49 30.13
N PRO A 16 -12.43 -2.95 28.90
CA PRO A 16 -13.54 -2.92 27.95
C PRO A 16 -14.08 -4.33 27.72
N MET A 17 -15.40 -4.49 27.84
CA MET A 17 -16.04 -5.78 27.56
C MET A 17 -16.10 -5.98 26.05
N VAL A 18 -15.19 -6.79 25.51
CA VAL A 18 -15.19 -7.17 24.10
C VAL A 18 -16.19 -8.31 23.89
N ARG A 19 -17.17 -8.12 23.00
CA ARG A 19 -18.12 -9.16 22.60
C ARG A 19 -17.82 -9.63 21.19
N THR A 20 -17.67 -10.94 21.03
CA THR A 20 -17.51 -11.56 19.70
C THR A 20 -18.83 -12.19 19.28
N ILE A 21 -19.31 -11.82 18.08
CA ILE A 21 -20.45 -12.45 17.43
C ILE A 21 -19.99 -13.09 16.12
N ARG A 22 -20.70 -14.13 15.67
CA ARG A 22 -20.49 -14.75 14.36
C ARG A 22 -21.63 -14.33 13.43
N ILE A 23 -21.28 -13.77 12.28
CA ILE A 23 -22.25 -13.46 11.24
C ILE A 23 -22.39 -14.70 10.36
N PRO A 24 -23.61 -15.23 10.13
CA PRO A 24 -23.82 -16.38 9.27
C PRO A 24 -23.47 -16.04 7.81
N ALA A 25 -23.04 -17.04 7.06
CA ALA A 25 -22.85 -16.89 5.61
C ALA A 25 -24.22 -16.70 4.92
N PHE A 26 -24.27 -15.79 3.95
CA PHE A 26 -25.42 -15.56 3.08
C PHE A 26 -24.94 -15.27 1.66
N ASP A 27 -25.76 -15.60 0.66
CA ASP A 27 -25.40 -15.41 -0.73
C ASP A 27 -25.40 -13.92 -1.10
N ASN A 28 -24.20 -13.40 -1.36
CA ASN A 28 -23.92 -12.03 -1.77
C ASN A 28 -23.27 -11.96 -3.14
N SER A 29 -23.35 -13.02 -3.93
CA SER A 29 -22.62 -13.16 -5.19
C SER A 29 -22.89 -12.00 -6.16
N ASP A 30 -24.14 -11.57 -6.31
CA ASP A 30 -24.51 -10.45 -7.19
C ASP A 30 -23.99 -9.10 -6.69
N LEU A 31 -24.04 -8.86 -5.37
CA LEU A 31 -23.49 -7.66 -4.75
C LEU A 31 -21.97 -7.60 -4.96
N ILE A 32 -21.28 -8.71 -4.70
CA ILE A 32 -19.83 -8.83 -4.88
C ILE A 32 -19.47 -8.60 -6.34
N ARG A 33 -20.19 -9.21 -7.29
CA ARG A 33 -19.94 -9.04 -8.74
C ARG A 33 -20.10 -7.58 -9.15
N ARG A 34 -21.14 -6.89 -8.67
CA ARG A 34 -21.36 -5.46 -8.95
C ARG A 34 -20.23 -4.60 -8.38
N LEU A 35 -19.92 -4.74 -7.09
CA LEU A 35 -18.87 -3.94 -6.43
C LEU A 35 -17.50 -4.16 -7.07
N LYS A 36 -17.15 -5.40 -7.40
CA LYS A 36 -15.91 -5.69 -8.15
C LYS A 36 -15.86 -4.88 -9.44
N ARG A 37 -16.98 -4.70 -10.14
CA ARG A 37 -17.00 -3.97 -11.42
C ARG A 37 -16.90 -2.46 -11.29
N THR A 38 -17.52 -1.88 -10.26
CA THR A 38 -17.79 -0.43 -10.19
C THR A 38 -17.13 0.26 -8.99
N THR A 39 -16.26 -0.40 -8.24
CA THR A 39 -15.76 0.15 -6.98
C THR A 39 -14.25 -0.01 -6.84
N LEU A 40 -13.58 1.09 -6.48
CA LEU A 40 -12.23 1.08 -5.93
C LEU A 40 -12.29 1.26 -4.41
N ILE A 41 -11.40 0.58 -3.71
CA ILE A 41 -11.17 0.77 -2.27
C ILE A 41 -9.74 1.23 -2.07
N GLY A 42 -9.52 2.12 -1.13
CA GLY A 42 -8.20 2.63 -0.85
C GLY A 42 -7.92 2.90 0.62
N ARG A 43 -6.66 3.16 0.89
CA ARG A 43 -6.10 3.44 2.20
C ARG A 43 -5.05 4.55 2.08
N ILE A 44 -5.13 5.56 2.94
CA ILE A 44 -4.01 6.49 3.14
C ILE A 44 -2.93 5.79 3.97
N MET A 45 -1.66 6.12 3.72
CA MET A 45 -0.54 5.45 4.39
C MET A 45 -0.04 6.23 5.61
N ASN A 46 -0.04 7.56 5.56
CA ASN A 46 0.36 8.42 6.68
C ASN A 46 -0.80 9.35 7.09
N PRO A 47 -1.56 9.00 8.16
CA PRO A 47 -2.68 9.79 8.64
C PRO A 47 -2.33 11.15 9.25
N ASP A 48 -1.06 11.36 9.63
CA ASP A 48 -0.62 12.63 10.22
C ASP A 48 -0.54 13.74 9.16
N VAL A 49 -0.33 13.36 7.89
CA VAL A 49 -0.25 14.29 6.75
C VAL A 49 -1.38 14.11 5.73
N GLN A 50 -2.06 12.95 5.70
CA GLN A 50 -3.14 12.67 4.75
C GLN A 50 -4.51 12.70 5.42
N SER A 51 -5.43 13.48 4.85
CA SER A 51 -6.84 13.50 5.26
C SER A 51 -7.70 12.68 4.29
N VAL A 52 -8.38 11.65 4.78
CA VAL A 52 -9.35 10.87 3.96
C VAL A 52 -10.44 11.77 3.40
N GLY A 53 -11.03 12.65 4.23
CA GLY A 53 -12.07 13.58 3.81
C GLY A 53 -11.63 14.49 2.66
N SER A 54 -10.40 15.00 2.70
CA SER A 54 -9.84 15.80 1.60
C SER A 54 -9.56 14.95 0.37
N LEU A 55 -9.02 13.75 0.55
CA LEU A 55 -8.72 12.81 -0.53
C LEU A 55 -9.98 12.45 -1.32
N VAL A 56 -11.06 12.05 -0.65
CA VAL A 56 -12.31 11.61 -1.32
C VAL A 56 -13.00 12.74 -2.08
N LEU A 57 -12.78 13.99 -1.68
CA LEU A 57 -13.28 15.17 -2.39
C LEU A 57 -12.39 15.54 -3.60
N MET A 58 -11.08 15.37 -3.48
CA MET A 58 -10.12 15.87 -4.47
C MET A 58 -9.80 14.87 -5.58
N MET A 59 -9.72 13.56 -5.30
CA MET A 59 -9.33 12.57 -6.30
C MET A 59 -10.26 12.52 -7.54
N PRO A 60 -11.60 12.61 -7.41
CA PRO A 60 -12.46 12.71 -8.60
C PRO A 60 -12.12 13.89 -9.51
N ARG A 61 -11.65 15.01 -8.95
CA ARG A 61 -11.21 16.19 -9.72
C ARG A 61 -9.87 15.95 -10.39
N VAL A 62 -8.93 15.32 -9.69
CA VAL A 62 -7.62 14.91 -10.25
C VAL A 62 -7.82 14.00 -11.46
N TRP A 63 -8.78 13.07 -11.37
CA TRP A 63 -9.13 12.17 -12.47
C TRP A 63 -10.02 12.79 -13.55
N LYS A 64 -10.54 14.03 -13.34
CA LYS A 64 -11.50 14.71 -14.22
C LYS A 64 -12.82 13.92 -14.39
N LEU A 65 -13.27 13.31 -13.29
CA LEU A 65 -14.45 12.44 -13.20
C LEU A 65 -15.49 13.01 -12.22
N GLU A 66 -15.51 14.32 -11.99
CA GLU A 66 -16.51 14.95 -11.14
C GLU A 66 -17.94 14.59 -11.58
N GLY A 67 -18.80 14.28 -10.62
CA GLY A 67 -20.18 13.86 -10.87
C GLY A 67 -20.34 12.40 -11.30
N ARG A 68 -19.29 11.72 -11.78
CA ARG A 68 -19.30 10.29 -12.19
C ARG A 68 -18.66 9.35 -11.18
N VAL A 69 -17.93 9.91 -10.22
CA VAL A 69 -17.28 9.17 -9.14
C VAL A 69 -17.67 9.77 -7.79
N VAL A 70 -18.13 8.92 -6.89
CA VAL A 70 -18.51 9.29 -5.52
C VAL A 70 -17.51 8.70 -4.55
N GLY A 71 -16.78 9.57 -3.85
CA GLY A 71 -15.88 9.19 -2.76
C GLY A 71 -16.61 9.09 -1.41
N LYS A 72 -16.26 8.08 -0.62
CA LYS A 72 -16.80 7.82 0.72
C LYS A 72 -15.68 7.51 1.70
N ASP A 73 -15.69 8.20 2.82
CA ASP A 73 -14.87 7.86 3.98
C ASP A 73 -15.47 6.61 4.66
N LEU A 74 -14.65 5.58 4.89
CA LEU A 74 -15.07 4.36 5.58
C LEU A 74 -14.54 4.29 7.02
N GLY A 75 -13.83 5.33 7.47
CA GLY A 75 -13.10 5.36 8.73
C GLY A 75 -11.82 4.53 8.68
N LEU A 76 -11.09 4.53 9.80
CA LEU A 76 -9.87 3.73 9.98
C LEU A 76 -8.90 3.86 8.81
N VAL A 77 -8.67 5.10 8.35
CA VAL A 77 -7.75 5.45 7.25
C VAL A 77 -8.12 4.86 5.88
N THR A 78 -9.32 4.30 5.74
CA THR A 78 -9.83 3.69 4.50
C THR A 78 -10.94 4.49 3.86
N PHE A 79 -11.06 4.36 2.55
CA PHE A 79 -12.07 5.03 1.75
C PHE A 79 -12.49 4.18 0.55
N ARG A 80 -13.55 4.61 -0.12
CA ARG A 80 -14.07 3.94 -1.30
C ARG A 80 -14.49 4.95 -2.36
N PHE A 81 -14.26 4.61 -3.61
CA PHE A 81 -14.78 5.33 -4.76
C PHE A 81 -15.75 4.45 -5.52
N ASP A 82 -17.00 4.90 -5.65
CA ASP A 82 -18.04 4.27 -6.46
C ASP A 82 -18.07 4.96 -7.83
N PHE A 83 -17.85 4.21 -8.90
CA PHE A 83 -17.83 4.67 -10.29
C PHE A 83 -19.14 4.29 -10.98
N GLU A 84 -19.61 5.14 -11.88
CA GLU A 84 -20.74 4.80 -12.77
C GLU A 84 -20.35 3.78 -13.84
N ARG A 85 -19.08 3.83 -14.29
CA ARG A 85 -18.58 3.05 -15.43
C ARG A 85 -17.31 2.30 -15.09
N GLU A 86 -17.23 1.06 -15.53
CA GLU A 86 -16.05 0.21 -15.36
C GLU A 86 -14.85 0.73 -16.18
N GLU A 87 -15.10 1.32 -17.35
CA GLU A 87 -14.06 1.89 -18.20
C GLU A 87 -13.29 3.03 -17.51
N ASP A 88 -13.98 3.85 -16.70
CA ASP A 88 -13.35 4.93 -15.94
C ASP A 88 -12.38 4.37 -14.88
N ILE A 89 -12.69 3.21 -14.27
CA ILE A 89 -11.77 2.52 -13.37
C ILE A 89 -10.52 2.08 -14.14
N LEU A 90 -10.67 1.49 -15.32
CA LEU A 90 -9.54 1.03 -16.12
C LEU A 90 -8.61 2.20 -16.49
N GLU A 91 -9.15 3.36 -16.86
CA GLU A 91 -8.34 4.55 -17.15
C GLU A 91 -7.65 5.10 -15.89
N VAL A 92 -8.35 5.15 -14.75
CA VAL A 92 -7.75 5.59 -13.49
C VAL A 92 -6.60 4.67 -13.08
N MET A 93 -6.79 3.35 -13.15
CA MET A 93 -5.77 2.38 -12.72
C MET A 93 -4.51 2.39 -13.59
N LYS A 94 -4.58 2.85 -14.85
CA LYS A 94 -3.37 3.07 -15.69
C LYS A 94 -2.44 4.15 -15.14
N THR A 95 -2.94 5.01 -14.26
CA THR A 95 -2.16 6.12 -13.69
C THR A 95 -1.44 5.78 -12.39
N GLU A 96 -1.58 4.54 -11.89
CA GLU A 96 -0.88 4.06 -10.70
C GLU A 96 0.66 4.22 -10.82
N PRO A 97 1.39 4.32 -9.70
CA PRO A 97 0.88 4.39 -8.32
C PRO A 97 0.25 5.75 -7.98
N PHE A 98 -0.57 5.77 -6.92
CA PHE A 98 -1.28 6.98 -6.47
C PHE A 98 -0.60 7.61 -5.26
N ASN A 99 -0.65 8.94 -5.18
CA ASN A 99 -0.27 9.69 -3.99
C ASN A 99 -1.31 10.78 -3.71
N PHE A 100 -1.36 11.22 -2.46
CA PHE A 100 -2.15 12.37 -2.03
C PHE A 100 -1.39 13.12 -0.94
N ASN A 101 -1.30 14.44 -1.08
CA ASN A 101 -0.48 15.29 -0.22
C ASN A 101 0.99 14.81 -0.12
N HIS A 102 1.61 14.50 -1.27
CA HIS A 102 2.99 14.01 -1.39
C HIS A 102 3.31 12.73 -0.59
N TRP A 103 2.31 11.89 -0.37
CA TRP A 103 2.47 10.62 0.31
C TRP A 103 1.72 9.50 -0.40
N MET A 104 2.28 8.29 -0.44
CA MET A 104 1.68 7.15 -1.13
C MET A 104 0.28 6.81 -0.62
N VAL A 105 -0.56 6.31 -1.53
CA VAL A 105 -1.92 5.84 -1.25
C VAL A 105 -2.10 4.50 -1.94
N SER A 106 -2.60 3.49 -1.21
CA SER A 106 -3.05 2.24 -1.85
C SER A 106 -4.47 2.46 -2.36
N ILE A 107 -4.68 2.23 -3.65
CA ILE A 107 -6.01 2.19 -4.28
C ILE A 107 -6.04 0.94 -5.13
N VAL A 108 -6.97 0.03 -4.83
CA VAL A 108 -7.12 -1.23 -5.53
C VAL A 108 -8.58 -1.43 -5.92
N ARG A 109 -8.80 -2.35 -6.86
CA ARG A 109 -10.15 -2.81 -7.17
C ARG A 109 -10.76 -3.48 -5.94
N TRP A 110 -12.01 -3.13 -5.62
CA TRP A 110 -12.65 -3.64 -4.41
C TRP A 110 -12.77 -5.17 -4.46
N GLU A 111 -12.39 -5.81 -3.36
CA GLU A 111 -12.62 -7.23 -3.10
C GLU A 111 -13.22 -7.42 -1.70
N PRO A 112 -13.97 -8.52 -1.46
CA PRO A 112 -14.54 -8.83 -0.15
C PRO A 112 -13.49 -9.35 0.85
N VAL A 113 -12.38 -8.64 0.99
CA VAL A 113 -11.27 -8.99 1.89
C VAL A 113 -11.52 -8.39 3.27
N ILE A 114 -11.51 -9.24 4.29
CA ILE A 114 -11.64 -8.85 5.70
C ILE A 114 -10.26 -8.94 6.34
N HIS A 115 -9.48 -7.85 6.24
CA HIS A 115 -8.18 -7.76 6.89
C HIS A 115 -7.94 -6.32 7.36
N LYS A 116 -7.36 -6.14 8.56
CA LYS A 116 -7.19 -4.82 9.18
C LYS A 116 -6.34 -3.88 8.32
N ASP A 117 -5.34 -4.43 7.61
CA ASP A 117 -4.41 -3.68 6.75
C ASP A 117 -4.84 -3.62 5.27
N TYR A 118 -6.01 -4.16 4.90
CA TYR A 118 -6.49 -4.07 3.53
C TYR A 118 -7.15 -2.70 3.21
N PRO A 119 -6.90 -2.10 2.03
CA PRO A 119 -5.89 -2.49 1.06
C PRO A 119 -4.48 -2.00 1.45
N SER A 120 -3.46 -2.75 1.05
CA SER A 120 -2.05 -2.40 1.22
C SER A 120 -1.20 -2.54 -0.05
N ALA A 121 -1.76 -3.09 -1.13
CA ALA A 121 -1.01 -3.26 -2.37
C ALA A 121 -0.75 -1.90 -3.05
N ILE A 122 0.50 -1.67 -3.48
CA ILE A 122 0.88 -0.54 -4.34
C ILE A 122 1.80 -1.06 -5.43
N THR A 123 1.52 -0.69 -6.69
CA THR A 123 2.28 -1.14 -7.85
C THR A 123 3.21 -0.04 -8.33
N PHE A 124 4.51 -0.34 -8.41
CA PHE A 124 5.55 0.56 -8.89
C PHE A 124 6.22 0.00 -10.12
N TRP A 125 6.72 0.89 -10.98
CA TRP A 125 7.91 0.57 -11.78
C TRP A 125 9.13 0.79 -10.90
N VAL A 126 10.03 -0.20 -10.86
CA VAL A 126 11.27 -0.16 -10.08
C VAL A 126 12.43 -0.47 -11.01
N LYS A 127 13.32 0.51 -11.17
CA LYS A 127 14.54 0.34 -11.97
C LYS A 127 15.63 -0.30 -11.12
N MET A 128 16.31 -1.28 -11.69
CA MET A 128 17.38 -2.04 -11.06
C MET A 128 18.73 -1.55 -11.59
N VAL A 129 19.46 -0.81 -10.77
CA VAL A 129 20.75 -0.21 -11.13
C VAL A 129 21.87 -1.10 -10.63
N GLY A 130 22.84 -1.41 -11.49
CA GLY A 130 24.02 -2.22 -11.15
C GLY A 130 23.94 -3.68 -11.61
N VAL A 131 22.81 -4.14 -12.15
CA VAL A 131 22.71 -5.47 -12.77
C VAL A 131 23.61 -5.51 -14.02
N PRO A 132 24.58 -6.44 -14.14
CA PRO A 132 25.42 -6.52 -15.33
C PRO A 132 24.59 -6.87 -16.57
N GLN A 133 24.95 -6.31 -17.72
CA GLN A 133 24.15 -6.40 -18.95
C GLN A 133 23.92 -7.84 -19.44
N ASP A 134 24.88 -8.75 -19.20
CA ASP A 134 24.75 -10.16 -19.55
C ASP A 134 23.61 -10.88 -18.78
N PHE A 135 23.10 -10.27 -17.71
CA PHE A 135 21.97 -10.75 -16.89
C PHE A 135 20.69 -9.94 -17.07
N TRP A 136 20.60 -9.12 -18.14
CA TRP A 136 19.38 -8.40 -18.46
C TRP A 136 18.38 -9.31 -19.17
N THR A 137 17.85 -10.27 -18.41
CA THR A 137 16.83 -11.21 -18.88
C THR A 137 15.55 -11.07 -18.05
N ASP A 138 14.39 -11.36 -18.64
CA ASP A 138 13.10 -11.40 -17.94
C ASP A 138 13.17 -12.32 -16.71
N GLN A 139 13.86 -13.46 -16.84
CA GLN A 139 14.02 -14.42 -15.75
C GLN A 139 14.79 -13.83 -14.58
N ASP A 140 15.91 -13.16 -14.81
CA ASP A 140 16.75 -12.62 -13.75
C ASP A 140 16.12 -11.39 -13.10
N PHE A 141 15.52 -10.49 -13.89
CA PHE A 141 14.76 -9.37 -13.36
C PHE A 141 13.53 -9.83 -12.56
N ARG A 142 12.81 -10.88 -12.99
CA ARG A 142 11.72 -11.46 -12.19
C ARG A 142 12.22 -12.03 -10.87
N ARG A 143 13.38 -12.72 -10.86
CA ARG A 143 13.97 -13.25 -9.62
C ARG A 143 14.23 -12.14 -8.62
N ILE A 144 14.95 -11.09 -9.03
CA ILE A 144 15.25 -9.94 -8.16
C ILE A 144 13.96 -9.21 -7.76
N GLY A 145 13.05 -8.98 -8.71
CA GLY A 145 11.79 -8.27 -8.47
C GLY A 145 10.85 -9.00 -7.52
N ASN A 146 10.86 -10.34 -7.53
CA ASN A 146 10.03 -11.16 -6.65
C ASN A 146 10.43 -11.07 -5.17
N GLU A 147 11.67 -10.67 -4.88
CA GLU A 147 12.10 -10.35 -3.51
C GLU A 147 11.51 -9.02 -3.01
N LEU A 148 11.06 -8.14 -3.91
CA LEU A 148 10.37 -6.88 -3.54
C LEU A 148 8.86 -7.08 -3.36
N GLY A 149 8.25 -7.99 -4.13
CA GLY A 149 6.80 -8.21 -4.17
C GLY A 149 6.38 -9.02 -5.39
N THR A 150 5.12 -8.93 -5.82
CA THR A 150 4.63 -9.70 -6.97
C THR A 150 4.93 -8.97 -8.28
N VAL A 151 5.84 -9.51 -9.10
CA VAL A 151 6.17 -8.94 -10.42
C VAL A 151 5.02 -9.14 -11.40
N GLN A 152 4.57 -8.04 -12.00
CA GLN A 152 3.53 -7.99 -13.04
C GLN A 152 4.14 -8.00 -14.44
N GLU A 153 5.22 -7.24 -14.63
CA GLU A 153 5.80 -6.95 -15.94
C GLU A 153 7.31 -6.71 -15.81
N VAL A 154 8.07 -7.01 -16.86
CA VAL A 154 9.49 -6.70 -16.97
C VAL A 154 9.73 -5.92 -18.25
N ASP A 155 10.57 -4.89 -18.15
CA ASP A 155 11.07 -4.09 -19.27
C ASP A 155 12.60 -4.22 -19.24
N GLU A 156 13.11 -5.23 -19.96
CA GLU A 156 14.53 -5.60 -20.01
C GLU A 156 15.38 -4.47 -20.57
N GLU A 157 14.89 -3.78 -21.61
CA GLU A 157 15.60 -2.69 -22.29
C GLU A 157 15.90 -1.52 -21.35
N ASN A 158 15.02 -1.26 -20.39
CA ASN A 158 15.16 -0.17 -19.42
C ASN A 158 15.61 -0.66 -18.03
N ALA A 159 15.94 -1.95 -17.89
CA ALA A 159 16.32 -2.61 -16.63
C ALA A 159 15.36 -2.29 -15.47
N ARG A 160 14.05 -2.45 -15.70
CA ARG A 160 13.02 -2.19 -14.68
C ARG A 160 11.94 -3.25 -14.65
N VAL A 161 11.32 -3.38 -13.49
CA VAL A 161 10.20 -4.30 -13.26
C VAL A 161 8.99 -3.54 -12.75
N LYS A 162 7.80 -3.94 -13.19
CA LYS A 162 6.55 -3.50 -12.58
C LYS A 162 6.20 -4.47 -11.47
N VAL A 163 6.25 -4.03 -10.22
CA VAL A 163 6.07 -4.89 -9.04
C VAL A 163 5.01 -4.34 -8.11
N THR A 164 4.12 -5.21 -7.65
CA THR A 164 3.13 -4.90 -6.61
C THR A 164 3.70 -5.29 -5.25
N ILE A 165 3.93 -4.31 -4.39
CA ILE A 165 4.48 -4.49 -3.05
C ILE A 165 3.38 -4.41 -1.99
N ASP A 166 3.64 -4.97 -0.80
CA ASP A 166 2.82 -4.74 0.39
C ASP A 166 3.30 -3.49 1.14
N SER A 167 2.49 -2.43 1.16
CA SER A 167 2.80 -1.17 1.83
C SER A 167 2.88 -1.26 3.35
N THR A 168 2.60 -2.42 3.94
CA THR A 168 2.85 -2.68 5.36
C THR A 168 4.32 -2.96 5.68
N MET A 169 5.10 -3.32 4.66
CA MET A 169 6.51 -3.66 4.78
C MET A 169 7.41 -2.47 4.44
N PRO A 170 8.63 -2.38 5.02
CA PRO A 170 9.66 -1.44 4.58
C PRO A 170 10.01 -1.60 3.10
N LEU A 171 10.32 -0.49 2.44
CA LEU A 171 10.89 -0.51 1.08
C LEU A 171 12.32 -1.06 1.11
N CYS A 172 12.70 -1.73 0.02
CA CYS A 172 14.06 -2.22 -0.20
C CYS A 172 14.73 -1.37 -1.28
N PHE A 173 15.74 -0.59 -0.91
CA PHE A 173 16.46 0.29 -1.84
C PHE A 173 17.75 -0.33 -2.38
N GLU A 174 18.30 -1.34 -1.72
CA GLU A 174 19.51 -2.03 -2.15
C GLU A 174 19.41 -3.51 -1.80
N MET A 175 19.92 -4.37 -2.69
CA MET A 175 19.92 -5.81 -2.56
C MET A 175 21.25 -6.37 -3.00
N SER A 176 21.78 -7.33 -2.24
CA SER A 176 22.99 -8.05 -2.59
C SER A 176 22.62 -9.29 -3.41
N VAL A 177 23.09 -9.36 -4.66
CA VAL A 177 22.75 -10.42 -5.61
C VAL A 177 23.99 -11.20 -5.97
N GLN A 178 23.97 -12.51 -5.72
CA GLN A 178 25.03 -13.43 -6.13
C GLN A 178 24.63 -14.10 -7.44
N PHE A 179 25.43 -13.92 -8.48
CA PHE A 179 25.25 -14.60 -9.75
C PHE A 179 26.07 -15.90 -9.74
N GLU A 180 25.43 -17.04 -10.03
CA GLU A 180 26.10 -18.36 -10.03
C GLU A 180 27.31 -18.38 -10.99
N THR A 181 27.21 -17.64 -12.10
CA THR A 181 28.31 -17.37 -13.01
C THR A 181 29.22 -16.29 -12.43
N GLY A 182 30.40 -16.70 -11.95
CA GLY A 182 31.48 -15.80 -11.52
C GLY A 182 31.65 -15.70 -10.00
N GLY A 183 30.65 -16.07 -9.20
CA GLY A 183 30.76 -16.12 -7.74
C GLY A 183 30.93 -14.76 -7.06
N GLU A 184 30.75 -13.66 -7.79
CA GLU A 184 30.83 -12.31 -7.27
C GLU A 184 29.44 -11.82 -6.83
N GLU A 185 29.45 -11.10 -5.70
CA GLU A 185 28.28 -10.47 -5.12
C GLU A 185 28.18 -9.03 -5.64
N VAL A 186 27.06 -8.70 -6.28
CA VAL A 186 26.81 -7.37 -6.83
C VAL A 186 25.69 -6.70 -6.06
N VAL A 187 25.91 -5.45 -5.66
CA VAL A 187 24.87 -4.63 -5.04
C VAL A 187 23.99 -4.03 -6.14
N VAL A 188 22.72 -4.43 -6.17
CA VAL A 188 21.70 -3.89 -7.05
C VAL A 188 20.89 -2.85 -6.28
N LYS A 189 20.78 -1.64 -6.84
CA LYS A 189 19.99 -0.55 -6.27
C LYS A 189 18.61 -0.48 -6.90
N MET A 190 17.59 -0.22 -6.09
CA MET A 190 16.21 -0.11 -6.50
C MET A 190 15.79 1.36 -6.54
N GLU A 191 15.47 1.85 -7.72
CA GLU A 191 14.93 3.19 -7.94
C GLU A 191 13.43 3.09 -8.25
N TYR A 192 12.59 3.41 -7.26
CA TYR A 192 11.13 3.39 -7.39
C TYR A 192 10.64 4.63 -8.17
N GLU A 193 9.98 4.41 -9.30
CA GLU A 193 9.35 5.48 -10.07
C GLU A 193 8.11 6.02 -9.34
N LYS A 194 7.96 7.35 -9.26
CA LYS A 194 6.83 8.04 -8.62
C LYS A 194 6.61 7.64 -7.15
N LEU A 195 7.68 7.32 -6.42
CA LEU A 195 7.64 7.15 -4.97
C LEU A 195 7.57 8.52 -4.27
N PHE A 196 6.60 8.68 -3.39
CA PHE A 196 6.38 9.90 -2.60
C PHE A 196 6.09 9.56 -1.14
N GLY A 197 6.82 10.16 -0.22
CA GLY A 197 6.58 10.04 1.21
C GLY A 197 6.90 8.65 1.76
N TYR A 198 7.99 8.56 2.51
CA TYR A 198 8.40 7.39 3.28
C TYR A 198 9.33 7.83 4.41
N CYS A 199 9.43 7.02 5.47
CA CYS A 199 10.38 7.24 6.55
C CYS A 199 11.80 6.94 6.07
N ALA A 200 12.71 7.91 6.12
CA ALA A 200 14.10 7.71 5.69
C ALA A 200 14.91 6.82 6.64
N SER A 201 14.49 6.71 7.91
CA SER A 201 15.17 5.89 8.93
C SER A 201 14.83 4.40 8.82
N CYS A 202 13.58 4.03 8.53
CA CYS A 202 13.15 2.63 8.50
C CYS A 202 12.49 2.19 7.17
N PHE A 203 12.45 3.08 6.18
CA PHE A 203 11.86 2.85 4.85
C PHE A 203 10.36 2.50 4.84
N SER A 204 9.65 2.80 5.93
CA SER A 204 8.19 2.58 6.00
C SER A 204 7.42 3.63 5.21
N LEU A 205 6.34 3.19 4.55
CA LEU A 205 5.35 4.10 3.96
C LEU A 205 4.34 4.64 4.98
N ARG A 206 4.40 4.27 6.27
CA ARG A 206 3.29 4.52 7.22
C ARG A 206 3.44 5.73 8.13
N HIS A 207 4.61 6.34 8.15
CA HIS A 207 4.92 7.49 9.00
C HIS A 207 6.10 8.27 8.41
N ASP A 208 6.26 9.52 8.83
CA ASP A 208 7.49 10.29 8.62
C ASP A 208 8.57 9.92 9.62
N GLU A 209 9.80 10.37 9.36
CA GLU A 209 10.96 10.09 10.18
C GLU A 209 10.85 10.62 11.62
N GLU A 210 10.16 11.75 11.83
CA GLU A 210 9.96 12.34 13.17
C GLU A 210 9.06 11.45 14.05
N SER A 211 8.17 10.68 13.41
CA SER A 211 7.23 9.75 14.05
C SER A 211 7.71 8.29 14.00
N CYS A 212 8.99 8.04 13.67
CA CYS A 212 9.56 6.71 13.59
C CYS A 212 9.61 6.03 14.99
N PRO A 213 9.02 4.83 15.17
CA PRO A 213 8.99 4.11 16.46
C PRO A 213 10.34 3.63 16.98
#